data_AF-A0A2M6WPZ9-F1
#
_entry.id   AF-A0A2M6WPZ9-F1
#
_cell.length_a   1.000
_cell.length_b   1.000
_cell.length_c   1.000
_cell.angle_alpha   90.00
_cell.angle_beta   90.00
_cell.angle_gamma   90.00
#
_symmetry.space_group_name_H-M   'P 1'
#
loop_
_entity.id
_entity.type
_entity.pdbx_description
1 polymer ?
#
loop_
_entity_poly.entity_id
_entity_poly.type
_entity_poly.pdbx_seq_one_letter_code
_entity_poly.pdbx_strand_id
1 'polypeptide(L)'
;MKKISIYLLFIFAISFLFAEKALAVCPICTIAVGAGVGLSRWLGIDDAITGLWVGGLIVSMITWTESWLEKKNIRFKGRMFVNILGYYALIIIPLYYSGIIG
;
A
#
# COMPACT_ATOMS: atom_id res chain seq x y z
N MET A 1 36.13 3.74 -16.20
CA MET A 1 34.68 3.45 -16.24
C MET A 1 34.29 2.13 -15.54
N LYS A 2 34.96 1.00 -15.78
CA LYS A 2 34.64 -0.29 -15.12
C LYS A 2 34.71 -0.28 -13.59
N LYS A 3 35.70 0.44 -13.00
CA LYS A 3 35.86 0.51 -11.53
C LYS A 3 34.69 1.25 -10.84
N ILE A 4 34.16 2.33 -11.42
CA ILE A 4 33.03 3.10 -10.87
C ILE A 4 31.73 2.28 -10.87
N SER A 5 31.50 1.48 -11.92
CA SER A 5 30.34 0.58 -12.00
C SER A 5 30.36 -0.48 -10.88
N ILE A 6 31.55 -1.02 -10.55
CA ILE A 6 31.71 -2.00 -9.46
C ILE A 6 31.44 -1.36 -8.09
N TYR A 7 31.90 -0.13 -7.85
CA TYR A 7 31.60 0.59 -6.60
C TYR A 7 30.10 0.89 -6.45
N LEU A 8 29.40 1.27 -7.52
CA LEU A 8 27.95 1.47 -7.51
C LEU A 8 27.18 0.18 -7.21
N LEU A 9 27.60 -0.94 -7.81
CA LEU A 9 27.04 -2.27 -7.55
C LEU A 9 27.26 -2.72 -6.10
N PHE A 10 28.42 -2.39 -5.53
CA PHE A 10 28.76 -2.70 -4.15
C PHE A 10 27.95 -1.87 -3.14
N ILE A 11 27.72 -0.59 -3.42
CA ILE A 11 26.85 0.30 -2.62
C ILE A 11 25.39 -0.18 -2.65
N PHE A 12 24.91 -0.63 -3.82
CA PHE A 12 23.57 -1.19 -3.97
C PHE A 12 23.41 -2.51 -3.18
N ALA A 13 24.42 -3.39 -3.20
CA ALA A 13 24.43 -4.63 -2.44
C ALA A 13 24.43 -4.41 -0.92
N ILE A 14 25.18 -3.42 -0.43
CA ILE A 14 25.21 -3.04 1.00
C ILE A 14 23.86 -2.48 1.47
N SER A 15 23.15 -1.75 0.61
CA SER A 15 21.82 -1.22 0.92
C SER A 15 20.78 -2.33 1.15
N PHE A 16 20.96 -3.51 0.53
CA PHE A 16 20.09 -4.66 0.71
C PHE A 16 20.33 -5.41 2.03
N LEU A 17 21.53 -5.28 2.62
CA LEU A 17 21.89 -5.91 3.90
C LEU A 17 21.33 -5.16 5.12
N PHE A 18 20.98 -3.89 4.96
CA PHE A 18 20.34 -3.04 5.99
C PHE A 18 18.82 -2.96 5.81
N ALA A 19 18.19 -4.03 5.31
CA ALA A 19 16.74 -4.11 5.25
C ALA A 19 16.17 -4.25 6.67
N GLU A 20 15.77 -3.12 7.26
CA GLU A 20 15.00 -3.11 8.50
C GLU A 20 13.67 -3.86 8.32
N LYS A 21 13.11 -4.35 9.44
CA LYS A 21 11.82 -5.04 9.42
C LYS A 21 10.77 -4.14 8.79
N ALA A 22 10.28 -4.53 7.62
CA ALA A 22 9.19 -3.85 6.96
C ALA A 22 7.99 -3.77 7.91
N LEU A 23 7.70 -2.56 8.38
CA LEU A 23 6.43 -2.28 9.04
C LEU A 23 5.34 -2.54 7.99
N ALA A 24 4.32 -3.32 8.34
CA ALA A 24 3.30 -3.80 7.39
C ALA A 24 2.38 -2.70 6.80
N VAL A 25 2.67 -1.43 7.06
CA VAL A 25 2.25 -0.29 6.23
C VAL A 25 3.46 0.66 6.15
N CYS A 26 4.15 0.65 5.03
CA CYS A 26 5.23 1.58 4.78
C CYS A 26 4.63 2.91 4.26
N PRO A 27 4.90 4.06 4.92
CA PRO A 27 4.36 5.35 4.47
C PRO A 27 4.79 5.68 3.04
N ILE A 28 6.00 5.26 2.64
CA ILE A 28 6.48 5.39 1.26
C ILE A 28 5.58 4.66 0.26
N CYS A 29 4.98 3.53 0.65
CA CYS A 29 4.13 2.71 -0.21
C CYS A 29 2.74 3.34 -0.39
N THR A 30 2.23 4.01 0.65
CA THR A 30 0.99 4.79 0.56
C THR A 30 1.20 6.02 -0.34
N ILE A 31 2.34 6.69 -0.20
CA ILE A 31 2.73 7.81 -1.07
C ILE A 31 2.91 7.33 -2.51
N ALA A 32 3.57 6.20 -2.72
CA ALA A 32 3.78 5.62 -4.05
C ALA A 32 2.46 5.25 -4.73
N VAL A 33 1.53 4.61 -4.00
CA VAL A 33 0.20 4.28 -4.52
C VAL A 33 -0.61 5.54 -4.80
N GLY A 34 -0.63 6.50 -3.87
CA GLY A 34 -1.35 7.77 -4.05
C GLY A 34 -0.82 8.60 -5.23
N ALA A 35 0.50 8.73 -5.35
CA ALA A 35 1.15 9.38 -6.47
C ALA A 35 0.94 8.61 -7.78
N GLY A 36 0.99 7.27 -7.75
CA GLY A 36 0.77 6.41 -8.91
C GLY A 36 -0.66 6.55 -9.45
N VAL A 37 -1.66 6.55 -8.58
CA VAL A 37 -3.07 6.77 -8.96
C VAL A 37 -3.26 8.19 -9.51
N GLY A 38 -2.70 9.21 -8.85
CA GLY A 38 -2.77 10.60 -9.32
C GLY A 38 -2.11 10.80 -10.69
N LEU A 39 -0.92 10.23 -10.89
CA LEU A 39 -0.19 10.27 -12.15
C LEU A 39 -0.94 9.53 -13.26
N SER A 40 -1.50 8.36 -12.96
CA SER A 40 -2.29 7.57 -13.91
C SER A 40 -3.50 8.35 -14.42
N ARG A 41 -4.15 9.12 -13.54
CA ARG A 41 -5.27 9.98 -13.89
C ARG A 41 -4.85 11.17 -14.77
N TRP A 42 -3.67 11.73 -14.54
CA TRP A 42 -3.12 12.80 -15.38
C TRP A 42 -2.77 12.30 -16.80
N LEU A 43 -2.32 11.05 -16.91
CA LEU A 43 -2.01 10.39 -18.19
C LEU A 43 -3.25 9.80 -18.90
N GLY A 44 -4.44 9.81 -18.27
CA GLY A 44 -5.66 9.24 -18.84
C GLY A 44 -5.67 7.71 -18.92
N ILE A 45 -4.96 7.04 -18.02
CA ILE A 45 -4.88 5.57 -17.95
C ILE A 45 -6.20 4.98 -17.43
N ASP A 46 -6.59 3.81 -17.93
CA ASP A 46 -7.80 3.07 -17.51
C ASP A 46 -7.97 2.96 -15.99
N ASP A 47 -9.19 3.21 -15.52
CA ASP A 47 -9.57 3.11 -14.09
C ASP A 47 -9.42 1.68 -13.52
N ALA A 48 -9.31 0.68 -14.37
CA ALA A 48 -9.01 -0.69 -13.97
C ALA A 48 -7.61 -0.81 -13.32
N ILE A 49 -6.62 -0.07 -13.83
CA ILE A 49 -5.25 -0.12 -13.30
C ILE A 49 -5.20 0.63 -11.97
N THR A 50 -5.80 1.82 -11.89
CA THR A 50 -5.85 2.58 -10.63
C THR A 50 -6.62 1.82 -9.55
N GLY A 51 -7.69 1.11 -9.90
CA GLY A 51 -8.43 0.21 -9.01
C GLY A 51 -7.58 -0.93 -8.45
N LEU A 52 -6.68 -1.53 -9.24
CA LEU A 52 -5.73 -2.55 -8.78
C LEU A 52 -4.74 -2.00 -7.74
N TRP A 53 -4.21 -0.80 -7.98
CA TRP A 53 -3.30 -0.11 -7.06
C TRP A 53 -4.00 0.20 -5.72
N VAL A 54 -5.22 0.72 -5.76
CA VAL A 54 -6.03 0.99 -4.55
C VAL A 54 -6.39 -0.32 -3.84
N GLY A 55 -6.77 -1.37 -4.56
CA GLY A 55 -7.08 -2.68 -4.00
C GLY A 55 -5.90 -3.30 -3.23
N GLY A 56 -4.69 -3.22 -3.77
CA GLY A 56 -3.48 -3.69 -3.08
C GLY A 56 -3.21 -2.93 -1.77
N LEU A 57 -3.43 -1.61 -1.77
CA LEU A 57 -3.33 -0.79 -0.56
C LEU A 57 -4.36 -1.22 0.51
N ILE A 58 -5.59 -1.51 0.10
CA ILE A 58 -6.65 -1.97 1.02
C ILE A 58 -6.26 -3.27 1.71
N VAL A 59 -5.82 -4.27 0.95
CA VAL A 59 -5.46 -5.60 1.50
C VAL A 59 -4.28 -5.49 2.47
N SER A 60 -3.24 -4.72 2.12
CA SER A 60 -2.11 -4.49 3.02
C SER A 60 -2.53 -3.79 4.32
N MET A 61 -3.45 -2.82 4.24
CA MET A 61 -3.94 -2.11 5.42
C MET A 61 -4.82 -3.00 6.32
N ILE A 62 -5.71 -3.83 5.74
CA ILE A 62 -6.54 -4.79 6.49
C ILE A 62 -5.65 -5.77 7.26
N THR A 63 -4.68 -6.39 6.58
CA THR A 63 -3.79 -7.39 7.19
C THR A 63 -2.91 -6.78 8.29
N TRP A 64 -2.43 -5.55 8.09
CA TRP A 64 -1.72 -4.82 9.14
C TRP A 64 -2.61 -4.54 10.36
N THR A 65 -3.83 -4.05 10.14
CA THR A 65 -4.76 -3.74 11.22
C THR A 65 -5.13 -5.00 12.00
N GLU A 66 -5.36 -6.14 11.34
CA GLU A 66 -5.53 -7.43 12.05
C GLU A 66 -4.31 -7.75 12.93
N SER A 67 -3.09 -7.66 12.39
CA SER A 67 -1.87 -7.94 13.16
C SER A 67 -1.66 -6.99 14.36
N TRP A 68 -2.10 -5.73 14.23
CA TRP A 68 -2.06 -4.75 15.31
C TRP A 68 -3.11 -5.05 16.39
N LEU A 69 -4.32 -5.43 15.99
CA LEU A 69 -5.38 -5.85 16.91
C LEU A 69 -5.03 -7.15 17.64
N GLU A 70 -4.32 -8.08 17.00
CA GLU A 70 -3.79 -9.29 17.64
C GLU A 70 -2.73 -8.95 18.70
N LYS A 71 -1.78 -8.05 18.39
CA LYS A 71 -0.78 -7.58 19.37
C LYS A 71 -1.40 -6.91 20.60
N LYS A 72 -2.57 -6.26 20.44
CA LYS A 72 -3.32 -5.64 21.52
C LYS A 72 -4.15 -6.62 22.34
N ASN A 73 -4.19 -7.91 21.97
CA ASN A 73 -4.99 -8.98 22.60
C ASN A 73 -6.49 -8.64 22.75
N ILE A 74 -6.98 -7.69 21.96
CA ILE A 74 -8.42 -7.54 21.77
C ILE A 74 -8.79 -8.80 21.00
N ARG A 75 -9.88 -9.51 21.30
CA ARG A 75 -10.40 -10.59 20.44
C ARG A 75 -11.92 -10.44 20.37
N PHE A 76 -12.45 -10.23 19.16
CA PHE A 76 -13.89 -10.11 18.91
C PHE A 76 -14.31 -11.14 17.85
N LYS A 77 -15.46 -11.77 18.07
CA LYS A 77 -16.02 -12.79 17.19
C LYS A 77 -16.54 -12.11 15.92
N GLY A 78 -15.79 -12.22 14.82
CA GLY A 78 -16.12 -11.57 13.53
C GLY A 78 -15.23 -10.36 13.17
N ARG A 79 -14.13 -10.15 13.90
CA ARG A 79 -13.20 -9.03 13.68
C ARG A 79 -12.79 -8.85 12.23
N MET A 80 -12.30 -9.93 11.62
CA MET A 80 -11.81 -9.90 10.25
C MET A 80 -12.89 -9.36 9.30
N PHE A 81 -14.14 -9.78 9.50
CA PHE A 81 -15.26 -9.35 8.67
C PHE A 81 -15.57 -7.85 8.87
N VAL A 82 -15.61 -7.39 10.12
CA VAL A 82 -15.84 -5.96 10.43
C VAL A 82 -14.71 -5.09 9.89
N ASN A 83 -13.46 -5.55 10.00
CA ASN A 83 -12.29 -4.80 9.54
C ASN A 83 -12.29 -4.69 8.01
N ILE A 84 -12.53 -5.79 7.29
CA ILE A 84 -12.68 -5.79 5.83
C ILE A 84 -13.79 -4.83 5.42
N LEU A 85 -14.99 -4.97 6.00
CA LEU A 85 -16.16 -4.19 5.62
C LEU A 85 -15.97 -2.70 5.93
N GLY A 86 -15.33 -2.40 7.07
CA GLY A 86 -14.97 -1.03 7.47
C GLY A 86 -14.03 -0.37 6.48
N TYR A 87 -12.92 -1.01 6.11
CA TYR A 87 -11.97 -0.45 5.14
C TYR A 87 -12.56 -0.33 3.73
N TYR A 88 -13.34 -1.31 3.30
CA TYR A 88 -13.99 -1.28 1.98
C TYR A 88 -14.99 -0.12 1.90
N ALA A 89 -15.82 0.07 2.92
CA ALA A 89 -16.74 1.20 3.00
C ALA A 89 -15.99 2.53 3.05
N LEU A 90 -14.95 2.64 3.89
CA LEU A 90 -14.20 3.88 4.07
C LEU A 90 -13.52 4.38 2.79
N ILE A 91 -13.20 3.48 1.86
CA ILE A 91 -12.51 3.83 0.61
C ILE A 91 -13.48 3.95 -0.55
N ILE A 92 -14.47 3.05 -0.69
CA ILE A 92 -15.44 3.13 -1.78
C ILE A 92 -16.34 4.36 -1.65
N ILE A 93 -16.76 4.73 -0.45
CA ILE A 93 -17.64 5.89 -0.22
C ILE A 93 -17.01 7.19 -0.77
N PRO A 94 -15.81 7.61 -0.33
CA PRO A 94 -15.19 8.83 -0.87
C PRO A 94 -14.81 8.68 -2.35
N LEU A 95 -14.50 7.47 -2.83
CA LEU A 95 -14.19 7.24 -4.24
C LEU A 95 -15.41 7.42 -5.15
N TYR A 96 -16.61 7.07 -4.65
CA TYR A 96 -17.88 7.34 -5.31
C TYR A 96 -18.22 8.84 -5.28
N TYR A 97 -18.09 9.51 -4.12
CA TYR A 97 -18.35 10.95 -4.00
C TYR A 97 -17.38 11.83 -4.78
N SER A 98 -16.14 11.37 -5.00
CA SER A 98 -15.16 12.09 -5.80
C SER A 98 -15.38 11.94 -7.31
N GLY A 99 -16.42 11.23 -7.74
CA GLY A 99 -16.74 11.03 -9.17
C GLY A 99 -15.63 10.29 -9.90
N ILE A 100 -14.85 9.47 -9.19
CA ILE A 100 -13.77 8.66 -9.75
C ILE A 100 -14.33 7.35 -10.31
N ILE A 101 -15.45 6.87 -9.74
CA ILE A 101 -16.18 5.70 -10.21
C ILE A 101 -17.60 6.17 -10.52
N GLY A 102 -17.90 6.33 -11.81
CA GLY A 102 -19.19 6.80 -12.31
C GLY A 102 -19.16 7.09 -13.80
#